data_AF-A0A955M4W8-F1
#
_entry.id   AF-A0A955M4W8-F1
#
_cell.length_a   1.000
_cell.length_b   1.000
_cell.length_c   1.000
_cell.angle_alpha   90.00
_cell.angle_beta   90.00
_cell.angle_gamma   90.00
#
_symmetry.space_group_name_H-M   'P 1'
#
loop_
_entity.id
_entity.type
_entity.pdbx_description
1 polymer ?
#
loop_
_entity_poly.entity_id
_entity_poly.type
_entity_poly.pdbx_seq_one_letter_code
_entity_poly.pdbx_strand_id
1 'polypeptide(L)'
;KSYVHRFPDRVKYIYQINKGPASARNLGIARADGEYVAFLDADDVWLETRLETALQFMERHPECALTHAKTIRIKENGERLPEVQRNKALLSGNIYEHILLRKENISCLTVMVRKSVLDKVGTFDESPLCVAVEDRDMWLRIAKQYQILFIDEVLGFYRMRDGSISRDDWKAIDRKLYVINKNCPKNSALKNLAISRVYKESADGMKYNGYAKEAKAYYKKALLHWPWNMYLWKNFIQCEWACVKS
;
A
#
# COMPACT_ATOMS: atom_id res chain seq x y z
N LYS A 1 6.50 27.12 -7.23
CA LYS A 1 7.43 27.48 -8.34
C LYS A 1 8.69 28.21 -7.82
N SER A 2 8.60 29.07 -6.80
CA SER A 2 9.77 29.75 -6.19
C SER A 2 10.94 28.82 -5.80
N TYR A 3 10.65 27.64 -5.25
CA TYR A 3 11.68 26.66 -4.88
C TYR A 3 12.52 26.12 -6.05
N VAL A 4 11.92 25.96 -7.23
CA VAL A 4 12.61 25.48 -8.43
C VAL A 4 13.67 26.50 -8.86
N HIS A 5 13.33 27.79 -8.80
CA HIS A 5 14.26 28.87 -9.10
C HIS A 5 15.36 29.02 -8.05
N ARG A 6 15.09 28.66 -6.79
CA ARG A 6 16.07 28.74 -5.70
C ARG A 6 17.08 27.59 -5.72
N PHE A 7 16.70 26.43 -6.25
CA PHE A 7 17.54 25.23 -6.28
C PHE A 7 17.48 24.50 -7.64
N PRO A 8 17.85 25.17 -8.75
CA PRO A 8 17.67 24.63 -10.10
C PRO A 8 18.45 23.33 -10.33
N ASP A 9 19.59 23.15 -9.66
CA ASP A 9 20.42 21.94 -9.79
C ASP A 9 19.89 20.75 -8.97
N ARG A 10 18.98 21.00 -8.01
CA ARG A 10 18.42 19.97 -7.11
C ARG A 10 16.96 19.66 -7.40
N VAL A 11 16.23 20.60 -8.01
CA VAL A 11 14.79 20.50 -8.22
C VAL A 11 14.46 20.70 -9.69
N LYS A 12 14.12 19.60 -10.36
CA LYS A 12 13.59 19.62 -11.74
C LYS A 12 12.07 19.60 -11.70
N TYR A 13 11.42 20.65 -12.21
CA TYR A 13 9.95 20.65 -12.36
C TYR A 13 9.55 20.13 -13.74
N ILE A 14 8.64 19.16 -13.75
CA ILE A 14 8.12 18.55 -14.97
C ILE A 14 6.60 18.68 -14.95
N TYR A 15 6.04 19.26 -16.00
CA TYR A 15 4.60 19.37 -16.18
C TYR A 15 4.09 18.27 -17.12
N GLN A 16 2.96 17.68 -16.77
CA GLN A 16 2.18 16.80 -17.64
C GLN A 16 0.69 17.05 -17.46
N ILE A 17 -0.10 16.71 -18.47
CA ILE A 17 -1.56 16.61 -18.32
C ILE A 17 -1.88 15.50 -17.30
N ASN A 18 -2.90 15.71 -16.47
CA ASN A 18 -3.28 14.76 -15.43
C ASN A 18 -3.62 13.38 -16.04
N LYS A 19 -2.86 12.36 -15.62
CA LYS A 19 -3.03 10.95 -15.99
C LYS A 19 -3.01 10.04 -14.76
N GLY A 20 -3.26 10.62 -13.58
CA GLY A 20 -3.24 9.92 -12.30
C GLY A 20 -1.84 9.79 -11.66
N PRO A 21 -1.79 9.33 -10.40
CA PRO A 21 -0.57 9.31 -9.58
C PRO A 21 0.51 8.36 -10.11
N ALA A 22 0.13 7.16 -10.57
CA ALA A 22 1.07 6.21 -11.16
C ALA A 22 1.83 6.81 -12.35
N SER A 23 1.13 7.51 -13.24
CA SER A 23 1.73 8.17 -14.41
C SER A 23 2.71 9.28 -14.00
N ALA A 24 2.34 10.10 -13.02
CA ALA A 24 3.22 11.14 -12.49
C ALA A 24 4.48 10.56 -11.83
N ARG A 25 4.35 9.49 -11.03
CA ARG A 25 5.49 8.79 -10.42
C ARG A 25 6.37 8.14 -11.48
N ASN A 26 5.79 7.54 -12.51
CA ASN A 26 6.54 6.95 -13.63
C ASN A 26 7.32 7.99 -14.42
N LEU A 27 6.73 9.16 -14.69
CA LEU A 27 7.46 10.27 -15.32
C LEU A 27 8.62 10.75 -14.43
N GLY A 28 8.41 10.82 -13.12
CA GLY A 28 9.48 11.10 -12.16
C GLY A 28 10.61 10.07 -12.20
N ILE A 29 10.28 8.77 -12.17
CA ILE A 29 11.24 7.66 -12.27
C ILE A 29 12.03 7.75 -13.58
N ALA A 30 11.36 8.01 -14.71
CA ALA A 30 12.00 8.08 -16.02
C ALA A 30 12.96 9.26 -16.18
N ARG A 31 12.83 10.29 -15.34
CA ARG A 31 13.69 11.50 -15.35
C ARG A 31 14.65 11.55 -14.17
N ALA A 32 14.67 10.52 -13.33
CA ALA A 32 15.56 10.42 -12.19
C ALA A 32 16.90 9.82 -12.61
N ASP A 33 17.98 10.52 -12.27
CA ASP A 33 19.36 10.12 -12.59
C ASP A 33 20.09 9.46 -11.39
N GLY A 34 19.42 9.37 -10.23
CA GLY A 34 19.99 8.83 -9.00
C GLY A 34 19.98 7.30 -8.94
N GLU A 35 20.93 6.72 -8.21
CA GLU A 35 20.98 5.27 -7.95
C GLU A 35 19.78 4.77 -7.14
N TYR A 36 19.23 5.64 -6.30
CA TYR A 36 18.05 5.38 -5.47
C TYR A 36 16.90 6.29 -5.86
N VAL A 37 15.69 5.73 -5.88
CA VAL A 37 14.44 6.47 -6.06
C VAL A 37 13.66 6.46 -4.77
N ALA A 38 13.14 7.63 -4.40
CA ALA A 38 12.29 7.84 -3.24
C ALA A 38 11.03 8.61 -3.60
N PHE A 39 9.95 8.37 -2.85
CA PHE A 39 8.64 8.94 -3.14
C PHE A 39 8.14 9.82 -1.99
N LEU A 40 7.68 11.03 -2.32
CA LEU A 40 7.04 11.96 -1.40
C LEU A 40 5.78 12.51 -2.08
N ASP A 41 4.61 12.19 -1.52
CA ASP A 41 3.35 12.75 -1.97
C ASP A 41 3.20 14.19 -1.47
N ALA A 42 2.43 15.00 -2.20
CA ALA A 42 2.34 16.44 -1.98
C ALA A 42 1.67 16.85 -0.65
N ASP A 43 1.03 15.91 0.04
CA ASP A 43 0.31 16.09 1.29
C ASP A 43 1.00 15.51 2.52
N ASP A 44 2.08 14.76 2.31
CA ASP A 44 2.87 14.11 3.35
C ASP A 44 4.13 14.92 3.72
N VAL A 45 4.76 14.53 4.83
CA VAL A 45 5.94 15.22 5.37
C VAL A 45 7.05 14.20 5.68
N TRP A 46 8.26 14.43 5.16
CA TRP A 46 9.45 13.72 5.60
C TRP A 46 10.09 14.37 6.81
N LEU A 47 10.68 13.56 7.69
CA LEU A 47 11.63 14.07 8.68
C LEU A 47 12.96 14.41 8.01
N GLU A 48 13.71 15.33 8.62
CA GLU A 48 14.99 15.82 8.08
C GLU A 48 16.00 14.68 7.84
N THR A 49 16.04 13.69 8.73
CA THR A 49 16.96 12.53 8.64
C THR A 49 16.52 11.46 7.64
N ARG A 50 15.33 11.58 7.03
CA ARG A 50 14.70 10.48 6.27
C ARG A 50 15.60 9.90 5.18
N LEU A 51 16.19 10.77 4.36
CA LEU A 51 16.96 10.34 3.19
C LEU A 51 18.29 9.71 3.62
N GLU A 52 18.96 10.34 4.59
CA GLU A 52 20.22 9.86 5.13
C GLU A 52 20.06 8.50 5.81
N THR A 53 19.07 8.34 6.69
CA THR A 53 18.80 7.06 7.35
C THR A 53 18.51 5.97 6.32
N ALA A 54 17.58 6.22 5.38
CA ALA A 54 17.24 5.21 4.36
C ALA A 54 18.46 4.80 3.51
N LEU A 55 19.30 5.76 3.12
CA LEU A 55 20.52 5.50 2.37
C LEU A 55 21.50 4.64 3.17
N GLN A 56 21.77 4.99 4.44
CA GLN A 56 22.66 4.21 5.30
C GLN A 56 22.22 2.75 5.42
N PHE A 57 20.92 2.50 5.55
CA PHE A 57 20.38 1.14 5.57
C PHE A 57 20.50 0.45 4.20
N MET A 58 20.22 1.14 3.09
CA MET A 58 20.40 0.56 1.76
C MET A 58 21.85 0.16 1.48
N GLU A 59 22.82 0.99 1.86
CA GLU A 59 24.26 0.71 1.69
C GLU A 59 24.73 -0.48 2.53
N ARG A 60 24.22 -0.63 3.76
CA ARG A 60 24.56 -1.75 4.65
C ARG A 60 23.90 -3.08 4.25
N HIS A 61 22.87 -3.02 3.42
CA HIS A 61 22.05 -4.16 3.02
C HIS A 61 21.93 -4.25 1.48
N PRO A 62 23.04 -4.53 0.76
CA PRO A 62 23.05 -4.59 -0.69
C PRO A 62 22.13 -5.67 -1.27
N GLU A 63 21.78 -6.70 -0.49
CA GLU A 63 20.82 -7.75 -0.85
C GLU A 63 19.36 -7.27 -0.89
N CYS A 64 19.06 -6.15 -0.22
CA CYS A 64 17.71 -5.59 -0.17
C CYS A 64 17.45 -4.67 -1.37
N ALA A 65 16.28 -4.83 -1.99
CA ALA A 65 15.88 -4.02 -3.13
C ALA A 65 15.31 -2.66 -2.73
N LEU A 66 14.61 -2.61 -1.60
CA LEU A 66 13.97 -1.40 -1.09
C LEU A 66 13.96 -1.38 0.43
N THR A 67 14.00 -0.17 0.98
CA THR A 67 13.67 0.12 2.39
C THR A 67 12.30 0.75 2.50
N HIS A 68 11.64 0.55 3.62
CA HIS A 68 10.51 1.35 4.09
C HIS A 68 10.61 1.55 5.59
N ALA A 69 9.94 2.55 6.12
CA ALA A 69 10.10 2.95 7.52
C ALA A 69 8.78 3.22 8.23
N LYS A 70 8.84 3.32 9.55
CA LYS A 70 7.69 3.69 10.38
C LYS A 70 7.20 5.09 10.01
N THR A 71 5.89 5.26 10.00
CA THR A 71 5.22 6.55 9.76
C THR A 71 4.24 6.84 10.89
N ILE A 72 4.08 8.11 11.25
CA ILE A 72 3.01 8.54 12.17
C ILE A 72 1.89 9.16 11.34
N ARG A 73 0.64 8.80 11.64
CA ARG A 73 -0.53 9.43 11.01
C ARG A 73 -0.82 10.76 11.69
N ILE A 74 -1.08 11.80 10.90
CA ILE A 74 -1.46 13.12 11.38
C ILE A 74 -2.76 13.58 10.75
N LYS A 75 -3.55 14.39 11.46
CA LYS A 75 -4.70 15.12 10.91
C LYS A 75 -4.22 16.30 10.04
N GLU A 76 -5.14 16.93 9.33
CA GLU A 76 -4.83 18.13 8.52
C GLU A 76 -4.23 19.28 9.33
N ASN A 77 -4.67 19.46 10.57
CA ASN A 77 -4.11 20.45 11.51
C ASN A 77 -2.73 20.06 12.10
N GLY A 78 -2.17 18.90 11.74
CA GLY A 78 -0.88 18.40 12.23
C GLY A 78 -0.94 17.60 13.53
N GLU A 79 -2.11 17.45 14.14
CA GLU A 79 -2.29 16.63 15.35
C GLU A 79 -2.00 15.15 15.06
N ARG A 80 -1.21 14.50 15.92
CA ARG A 80 -0.89 13.08 15.78
C ARG A 80 -2.10 12.22 16.13
N LEU A 81 -2.37 11.23 15.28
CA LEU A 81 -3.34 10.19 15.58
C LEU A 81 -2.70 9.06 16.39
N PRO A 82 -3.49 8.29 17.16
CA PRO A 82 -2.98 7.12 17.88
C PRO A 82 -2.20 6.18 16.97
N GLU A 83 -1.05 5.72 17.44
CA GLU A 83 -0.25 4.76 16.70
C GLU A 83 -0.98 3.42 16.62
N VAL A 84 -1.00 2.83 15.42
CA VAL A 84 -1.45 1.47 15.24
C VAL A 84 -0.25 0.56 15.45
N GLN A 85 -0.33 -0.34 16.42
CA GLN A 85 0.72 -1.32 16.65
C GLN A 85 0.87 -2.21 15.43
N ARG A 86 2.09 -2.28 14.91
CA ARG A 86 2.45 -3.08 13.74
C ARG A 86 3.21 -4.32 14.16
N ASN A 87 3.03 -5.42 13.44
CA ASN A 87 3.83 -6.62 13.66
C ASN A 87 5.15 -6.52 12.86
N LYS A 88 6.22 -6.08 13.53
CA LYS A 88 7.54 -5.88 12.93
C LYS A 88 8.09 -7.11 12.21
N ALA A 89 7.76 -8.31 12.69
CA ALA A 89 8.19 -9.57 12.07
C ALA A 89 7.64 -9.76 10.65
N LEU A 90 6.61 -9.00 10.26
CA LEU A 90 5.98 -9.08 8.94
C LEU A 90 6.45 -7.97 7.98
N LEU A 91 7.42 -7.15 8.38
CA LEU A 91 7.81 -5.93 7.65
C LEU A 91 9.14 -6.01 6.92
N SER A 92 9.99 -7.00 7.23
CA SER A 92 11.36 -7.10 6.69
C SER A 92 11.67 -8.51 6.18
N GLY A 93 12.62 -8.63 5.25
CA GLY A 93 13.02 -9.86 4.59
C GLY A 93 12.09 -10.26 3.44
N ASN A 94 11.79 -11.57 3.36
CA ASN A 94 10.95 -12.17 2.32
C ASN A 94 9.45 -12.02 2.65
N ILE A 95 8.91 -10.82 2.50
CA ILE A 95 7.56 -10.46 2.96
C ILE A 95 6.47 -10.49 1.88
N TYR A 96 6.73 -11.12 0.73
CA TYR A 96 5.78 -11.23 -0.38
C TYR A 96 4.38 -11.69 0.08
N GLU A 97 4.32 -12.78 0.85
CA GLU A 97 3.04 -13.30 1.33
C GLU A 97 2.33 -12.34 2.28
N HIS A 98 3.08 -11.58 3.08
CA HIS A 98 2.52 -10.62 4.03
C HIS A 98 1.91 -9.42 3.32
N ILE A 99 2.57 -8.93 2.25
CA ILE A 99 2.02 -7.91 1.37
C ILE A 99 0.78 -8.44 0.64
N LEU A 100 0.84 -9.66 0.09
CA LEU A 100 -0.26 -10.26 -0.68
C LEU A 100 -1.49 -10.50 0.19
N LEU A 101 -1.29 -11.01 1.40
CA LEU A 101 -2.34 -11.25 2.38
C LEU A 101 -2.77 -9.98 3.12
N ARG A 102 -2.21 -8.81 2.79
CA ARG A 102 -2.56 -7.54 3.43
C ARG A 102 -2.44 -7.61 4.96
N LYS A 103 -1.44 -8.34 5.46
CA LYS A 103 -1.15 -8.41 6.90
C LYS A 103 -0.55 -7.09 7.40
N GLU A 104 0.25 -6.47 6.55
CA GLU A 104 0.90 -5.19 6.77
C GLU A 104 0.96 -4.40 5.45
N ASN A 105 1.12 -3.08 5.57
CA ASN A 105 1.21 -2.17 4.43
C ASN A 105 2.58 -1.51 4.36
N ILE A 106 3.12 -1.37 3.15
CA ILE A 106 4.31 -0.55 2.91
C ILE A 106 3.81 0.83 2.48
N SER A 107 4.16 1.85 3.25
CA SER A 107 3.80 3.23 2.93
C SER A 107 4.74 3.75 1.85
N CYS A 108 4.19 4.18 0.70
CA CYS A 108 4.99 4.74 -0.39
C CYS A 108 5.86 5.92 0.09
N LEU A 109 5.33 6.71 1.03
CA LEU A 109 6.00 7.84 1.68
C LEU A 109 7.41 7.52 2.17
N THR A 110 7.66 6.34 2.74
CA THR A 110 8.97 6.02 3.32
C THR A 110 9.82 5.14 2.42
N VAL A 111 9.33 4.78 1.23
CA VAL A 111 10.07 3.88 0.35
C VAL A 111 11.29 4.55 -0.28
N MET A 112 12.44 3.89 -0.18
CA MET A 112 13.60 4.11 -1.05
C MET A 112 13.92 2.79 -1.75
N VAL A 113 14.03 2.81 -3.07
CA VAL A 113 14.24 1.61 -3.90
C VAL A 113 15.44 1.83 -4.83
N ARG A 114 16.21 0.78 -5.09
CA ARG A 114 17.29 0.83 -6.09
C ARG A 114 16.68 1.07 -7.48
N LYS A 115 17.22 2.03 -8.22
CA LYS A 115 16.76 2.33 -9.60
C LYS A 115 16.90 1.10 -10.51
N SER A 116 17.99 0.36 -10.36
CA SER A 116 18.25 -0.89 -11.09
C SER A 116 17.19 -1.98 -10.87
N VAL A 117 16.55 -2.00 -9.70
CA VAL A 117 15.42 -2.89 -9.42
C VAL A 117 14.20 -2.45 -10.22
N LEU A 118 13.88 -1.15 -10.23
CA LEU A 118 12.77 -0.61 -11.03
C LEU A 118 12.97 -0.86 -12.53
N ASP A 119 14.21 -0.76 -13.03
CA ASP A 119 14.53 -1.04 -14.43
C ASP A 119 14.27 -2.51 -14.80
N LYS A 120 14.50 -3.43 -13.85
CA LYS A 120 14.30 -4.87 -14.07
C LYS A 120 12.84 -5.31 -13.85
N VAL A 121 12.17 -4.81 -12.81
CA VAL A 121 10.81 -5.26 -12.43
C VAL A 121 9.70 -4.46 -13.10
N GLY A 122 10.04 -3.30 -13.70
CA GLY A 122 9.11 -2.33 -14.27
C GLY A 122 8.60 -1.29 -13.27
N THR A 123 8.01 -0.22 -13.78
CA THR A 123 7.51 0.93 -13.00
C THR A 123 6.04 0.72 -12.51
N PHE A 124 5.36 1.74 -11.98
CA PHE A 124 3.98 1.61 -11.50
C PHE A 124 3.02 1.25 -12.63
N ASP A 125 2.00 0.44 -12.34
CA ASP A 125 0.96 0.10 -13.29
C ASP A 125 -0.05 1.25 -13.42
N GLU A 126 -0.13 1.83 -14.61
CA GLU A 126 -1.01 2.97 -14.93
C GLU A 126 -2.44 2.55 -15.29
N SER A 127 -2.76 1.25 -15.24
CA SER A 127 -4.11 0.75 -15.49
C SER A 127 -5.14 1.41 -14.57
N PRO A 128 -6.32 1.79 -15.08
CA PRO A 128 -7.44 2.25 -14.23
C PRO A 128 -7.85 1.22 -13.15
N LEU A 129 -7.55 -0.07 -13.37
CA LEU A 129 -7.78 -1.14 -12.40
C LEU A 129 -6.74 -1.17 -11.26
N CYS A 130 -5.69 -0.35 -11.33
CA CYS A 130 -4.65 -0.27 -10.32
C CYS A 130 -4.71 1.01 -9.48
N VAL A 131 -5.63 1.93 -9.75
CA VAL A 131 -5.73 3.20 -9.01
C VAL A 131 -5.97 2.96 -7.51
N ALA A 132 -5.13 3.59 -6.68
CA ALA A 132 -5.03 3.45 -5.22
C ALA A 132 -4.42 2.14 -4.71
N VAL A 133 -4.02 1.24 -5.61
CA VAL A 133 -3.37 -0.03 -5.28
C VAL A 133 -2.09 -0.25 -6.09
N GLU A 134 -1.65 0.76 -6.84
CA GLU A 134 -0.46 0.73 -7.69
C GLU A 134 0.81 0.46 -6.90
N ASP A 135 0.89 1.01 -5.69
CA ASP A 135 2.02 0.79 -4.77
C ASP A 135 2.09 -0.68 -4.36
N ARG A 136 0.94 -1.29 -4.05
CA ARG A 136 0.91 -2.71 -3.66
C ARG A 136 1.30 -3.61 -4.81
N ASP A 137 0.86 -3.32 -6.04
CA ASP A 137 1.31 -4.05 -7.23
C ASP A 137 2.83 -3.99 -7.38
N MET A 138 3.41 -2.79 -7.28
CA MET A 138 4.85 -2.59 -7.36
C MET A 138 5.59 -3.39 -6.29
N TRP A 139 5.20 -3.26 -5.03
CA TRP A 139 5.88 -3.94 -3.93
C TRP A 139 5.75 -5.47 -4.02
N LEU A 140 4.63 -5.99 -4.54
CA LEU A 140 4.49 -7.43 -4.81
C LEU A 140 5.45 -7.90 -5.90
N ARG A 141 5.62 -7.15 -6.99
CA ARG A 141 6.56 -7.50 -8.06
C ARG A 141 8.00 -7.52 -7.57
N ILE A 142 8.37 -6.58 -6.69
CA ILE A 142 9.71 -6.54 -6.09
C ILE A 142 9.88 -7.68 -5.06
N ALA A 143 8.96 -7.83 -4.11
CA ALA A 143 9.05 -8.80 -3.02
C ALA A 143 9.08 -10.27 -3.48
N LYS A 144 8.62 -10.55 -4.71
CA LYS A 144 8.75 -11.89 -5.33
C LYS A 144 10.19 -12.29 -5.61
N GLN A 145 11.07 -11.32 -5.82
CA GLN A 145 12.43 -11.54 -6.32
C GLN A 145 13.50 -11.04 -5.35
N TYR A 146 13.12 -10.17 -4.41
CA TYR A 146 14.06 -9.45 -3.57
C TYR A 146 13.55 -9.33 -2.13
N GLN A 147 14.51 -9.22 -1.20
CA GLN A 147 14.22 -8.86 0.18
C GLN A 147 13.88 -7.37 0.30
N ILE A 148 13.04 -7.07 1.28
CA ILE A 148 12.64 -5.70 1.64
C ILE A 148 13.11 -5.43 3.06
N LEU A 149 13.64 -4.24 3.32
CA LEU A 149 14.14 -3.86 4.64
C LEU A 149 13.17 -2.90 5.35
N PHE A 150 12.77 -3.24 6.57
CA PHE A 150 12.03 -2.31 7.44
C PHE A 150 12.96 -1.57 8.39
N ILE A 151 12.81 -0.24 8.42
CA ILE A 151 13.48 0.65 9.35
C ILE A 151 12.50 1.02 10.48
N ASP A 152 12.81 0.60 11.70
CA ASP A 152 11.98 0.83 12.89
C ASP A 152 12.20 2.22 13.51
N GLU A 153 12.32 3.23 12.64
CA GLU A 153 12.43 4.64 13.00
C GLU A 153 11.30 5.40 12.28
N VAL A 154 10.73 6.39 12.97
CA VAL A 154 9.74 7.26 12.33
C VAL A 154 10.48 8.15 11.35
N LEU A 155 10.19 8.04 10.06
CA LEU A 155 10.83 8.87 9.03
C LEU A 155 9.86 9.76 8.25
N GLY A 156 8.57 9.73 8.58
CA GLY A 156 7.60 10.61 7.95
C GLY A 156 6.24 10.66 8.65
N PHE A 157 5.49 11.71 8.35
CA PHE A 157 4.12 11.91 8.75
C PHE A 157 3.19 11.72 7.56
N TYR A 158 2.27 10.77 7.69
CA TYR A 158 1.23 10.51 6.70
C TYR A 158 -0.01 11.35 7.04
N ARG A 159 -0.42 12.26 6.15
CA ARG A 159 -1.53 13.18 6.42
C ARG A 159 -2.86 12.55 6.03
N MET A 160 -3.73 12.38 7.02
CA MET A 160 -5.10 11.93 6.82
C MET A 160 -5.98 13.11 6.41
N ARG A 161 -6.60 13.02 5.24
CA ARG A 161 -7.58 13.98 4.72
C ARG A 161 -8.97 13.35 4.65
N ASP A 162 -9.99 14.16 4.86
CA ASP A 162 -11.36 13.73 4.64
C ASP A 162 -11.60 13.51 3.12
N GLY A 163 -12.30 12.41 2.78
CA GLY A 163 -12.51 12.02 1.38
C GLY A 163 -11.28 11.41 0.68
N SER A 164 -10.21 11.07 1.40
CA SER A 164 -9.06 10.40 0.80
C SER A 164 -9.44 9.04 0.22
N ILE A 165 -8.80 8.68 -0.89
CA ILE A 165 -9.05 7.39 -1.57
C ILE A 165 -8.74 6.21 -0.64
N SER A 166 -7.79 6.37 0.29
CA SER A 166 -7.42 5.36 1.29
C SER A 166 -8.51 5.10 2.34
N ARG A 167 -9.43 6.04 2.59
CA ARG A 167 -10.55 5.87 3.54
C ARG A 167 -11.64 4.95 2.99
N ASP A 168 -11.81 4.96 1.67
CA ASP A 168 -12.77 4.13 0.95
C ASP A 168 -12.13 2.86 0.37
N ASP A 169 -10.97 2.44 0.89
CA ASP A 169 -10.25 1.24 0.44
C ASP A 169 -11.11 -0.04 0.50
N TRP A 170 -12.08 -0.11 1.42
CA TRP A 170 -13.04 -1.22 1.51
C TRP A 170 -13.99 -1.31 0.28
N LYS A 171 -14.13 -0.24 -0.50
CA LYS A 171 -14.90 -0.22 -1.76
C LYS A 171 -14.06 -0.66 -2.98
N ALA A 172 -12.73 -0.68 -2.88
CA ALA A 172 -11.83 -0.91 -4.01
C ALA A 172 -11.62 -2.41 -4.36
N ILE A 173 -12.69 -3.21 -4.30
CA ILE A 173 -12.63 -4.68 -4.40
C ILE A 173 -12.02 -5.13 -5.72
N ASP A 174 -12.54 -4.66 -6.85
CA ASP A 174 -12.10 -5.10 -8.17
C ASP A 174 -10.63 -4.79 -8.42
N ARG A 175 -10.15 -3.64 -7.91
CA ARG A 175 -8.74 -3.24 -8.00
C ARG A 175 -7.83 -4.12 -7.14
N LYS A 176 -8.25 -4.42 -5.92
CA LYS A 176 -7.52 -5.37 -5.05
C LYS A 176 -7.47 -6.77 -5.67
N LEU A 177 -8.57 -7.24 -6.25
CA LEU A 177 -8.63 -8.53 -6.95
C LEU A 177 -7.77 -8.53 -8.22
N TYR A 178 -7.74 -7.43 -8.96
CA TYR A 178 -6.85 -7.24 -10.11
C TYR A 178 -5.38 -7.44 -9.71
N VAL A 179 -4.92 -6.76 -8.65
CA VAL A 179 -3.55 -6.89 -8.15
C VAL A 179 -3.23 -8.33 -7.71
N ILE A 180 -4.16 -9.00 -7.01
CA ILE A 180 -3.98 -10.42 -6.62
C ILE A 180 -3.90 -11.32 -7.85
N ASN A 181 -4.79 -11.14 -8.82
CA ASN A 181 -4.82 -11.95 -10.03
C ASN A 181 -3.59 -11.77 -10.90
N LYS A 182 -3.08 -10.54 -10.99
CA LYS A 182 -1.85 -10.20 -11.69
C LYS A 182 -0.63 -10.79 -11.01
N ASN A 183 -0.60 -10.79 -9.67
CA ASN A 183 0.59 -11.17 -8.93
C ASN A 183 0.60 -12.61 -8.39
N CYS A 184 -0.51 -13.33 -8.38
CA CYS A 184 -0.56 -14.67 -7.79
C CYS A 184 -0.99 -15.74 -8.82
N PRO A 185 -0.32 -16.91 -8.87
CA PRO A 185 -0.70 -18.03 -9.74
C PRO A 185 -2.16 -18.44 -9.56
N LYS A 186 -2.83 -18.86 -10.65
CA LYS A 186 -4.28 -19.15 -10.67
C LYS A 186 -4.70 -20.21 -9.63
N ASN A 187 -3.92 -21.25 -9.41
CA ASN A 187 -4.26 -22.40 -8.55
C ASN A 187 -3.46 -22.40 -7.24
N SER A 188 -3.47 -21.29 -6.51
CA SER A 188 -2.73 -21.16 -5.25
C SER A 188 -3.67 -21.06 -4.04
N ALA A 189 -3.41 -21.84 -2.99
CA ALA A 189 -4.09 -21.69 -1.70
C ALA A 189 -3.89 -20.28 -1.12
N LEU A 190 -2.70 -19.71 -1.32
CA LEU A 190 -2.36 -18.35 -0.91
C LEU A 190 -3.24 -17.31 -1.65
N LYS A 191 -3.53 -17.55 -2.94
CA LYS A 191 -4.43 -16.71 -3.73
C LYS A 191 -5.85 -16.72 -3.16
N ASN A 192 -6.39 -17.90 -2.88
CA ASN A 192 -7.72 -18.03 -2.25
C ASN A 192 -7.76 -17.29 -0.91
N LEU A 193 -6.72 -17.46 -0.09
CA LEU A 193 -6.64 -16.75 1.18
C LEU A 193 -6.58 -15.22 0.99
N ALA A 194 -5.81 -14.72 0.01
CA ALA A 194 -5.74 -13.30 -0.30
C ALA A 194 -7.09 -12.74 -0.77
N ILE A 195 -7.80 -13.46 -1.66
CA ILE A 195 -9.14 -13.09 -2.13
C ILE A 195 -10.14 -13.06 -0.97
N SER A 196 -10.12 -14.09 -0.11
CA SER A 196 -10.96 -14.16 1.08
C SER A 196 -10.75 -12.93 1.98
N ARG A 197 -9.49 -12.50 2.16
CA ARG A 197 -9.17 -11.31 2.97
C ARG A 197 -9.67 -10.01 2.36
N VAL A 198 -9.61 -9.85 1.02
CA VAL A 198 -10.19 -8.68 0.34
C VAL A 198 -11.69 -8.59 0.59
N TYR A 199 -12.41 -9.70 0.44
CA TYR A 199 -13.85 -9.73 0.71
C TYR A 199 -14.18 -9.51 2.18
N LYS A 200 -13.37 -10.08 3.09
CA LYS A 200 -13.49 -9.82 4.53
C LYS A 200 -13.33 -8.33 4.86
N GLU A 201 -12.25 -7.69 4.42
CA GLU A 201 -12.01 -6.26 4.67
C GLU A 201 -13.19 -5.40 4.18
N SER A 202 -13.74 -5.76 3.02
CA SER A 202 -14.87 -5.06 2.41
C SER A 202 -16.15 -5.26 3.21
N ALA A 203 -16.41 -6.49 3.64
CA ALA A 203 -17.55 -6.83 4.49
C ALA A 203 -17.46 -6.17 5.87
N ASP A 204 -16.28 -6.16 6.49
CA ASP A 204 -16.04 -5.48 7.77
C ASP A 204 -16.31 -3.97 7.64
N GLY A 205 -15.83 -3.34 6.54
CA GLY A 205 -16.12 -1.95 6.21
C GLY A 205 -17.60 -1.66 6.00
N MET A 206 -18.30 -2.48 5.22
CA MET A 206 -19.75 -2.37 5.00
C MET A 206 -20.53 -2.49 6.31
N LYS A 207 -20.20 -3.50 7.12
CA LYS A 207 -20.84 -3.73 8.43
C LYS A 207 -20.64 -2.56 9.37
N TYR A 208 -19.42 -2.03 9.45
CA TYR A 208 -19.09 -0.86 10.27
C TYR A 208 -19.92 0.37 9.88
N ASN A 209 -20.23 0.54 8.60
CA ASN A 209 -21.03 1.65 8.08
C ASN A 209 -22.55 1.34 8.01
N GLY A 210 -23.02 0.25 8.61
CA GLY A 210 -24.45 -0.09 8.71
C GLY A 210 -25.04 -0.82 7.51
N TYR A 211 -24.24 -1.17 6.49
CA TYR A 211 -24.68 -1.89 5.29
C TYR A 211 -24.70 -3.41 5.53
N ALA A 212 -25.59 -3.88 6.40
CA ALA A 212 -25.59 -5.27 6.86
C ALA A 212 -25.88 -6.29 5.75
N LYS A 213 -26.77 -5.96 4.80
CA LYS A 213 -27.16 -6.83 3.68
C LYS A 213 -26.01 -7.03 2.70
N GLU A 214 -25.32 -5.96 2.38
CA GLU A 214 -24.12 -5.94 1.53
C GLU A 214 -22.98 -6.68 2.25
N ALA A 215 -22.73 -6.38 3.52
CA ALA A 215 -21.71 -7.05 4.32
C ALA A 215 -21.91 -8.57 4.33
N LYS A 216 -23.14 -9.06 4.53
CA LYS A 216 -23.49 -10.49 4.46
C LYS A 216 -23.07 -11.11 3.12
N ALA A 217 -23.38 -10.46 2.00
CA ALA A 217 -23.04 -10.96 0.67
C ALA A 217 -21.52 -11.10 0.50
N TYR A 218 -20.74 -10.16 1.03
CA TYR A 218 -19.28 -10.21 0.97
C TYR A 218 -18.64 -11.18 1.96
N TYR A 219 -19.20 -11.38 3.16
CA TYR A 219 -18.77 -12.48 4.02
C TYR A 219 -19.01 -13.84 3.37
N LYS A 220 -20.13 -14.05 2.66
CA LYS A 220 -20.37 -15.27 1.87
C LYS A 220 -19.29 -15.45 0.80
N LYS A 221 -18.95 -14.41 0.04
CA LYS A 221 -17.85 -14.45 -0.94
C LYS A 221 -16.52 -14.79 -0.27
N ALA A 222 -16.22 -14.23 0.89
CA ALA A 222 -15.00 -14.54 1.64
C ALA A 222 -14.95 -16.02 2.06
N LEU A 223 -16.07 -16.58 2.52
CA LEU A 223 -16.20 -17.99 2.93
C LEU A 223 -16.02 -18.98 1.78
N LEU A 224 -16.44 -18.64 0.56
CA LEU A 224 -16.19 -19.48 -0.62
C LEU A 224 -14.69 -19.74 -0.85
N HIS A 225 -13.83 -18.80 -0.44
CA HIS A 225 -12.37 -18.94 -0.56
C HIS A 225 -11.69 -19.39 0.74
N TRP A 226 -12.35 -19.28 1.90
CA TRP A 226 -11.81 -19.72 3.19
C TRP A 226 -12.91 -20.22 4.15
N PRO A 227 -13.48 -21.41 3.88
CA PRO A 227 -14.69 -21.88 4.57
C PRO A 227 -14.45 -22.28 6.04
N TRP A 228 -13.21 -22.51 6.42
CA TRP A 228 -12.83 -22.92 7.78
C TRP A 228 -12.64 -21.74 8.75
N ASN A 229 -12.83 -20.51 8.28
CA ASN A 229 -12.62 -19.33 9.10
C ASN A 229 -13.86 -19.02 9.98
N MET A 230 -13.74 -19.31 11.28
CA MET A 230 -14.77 -19.08 12.29
C MET A 230 -15.21 -17.61 12.41
N TYR A 231 -14.30 -16.65 12.21
CA TYR A 231 -14.64 -15.22 12.24
C TYR A 231 -15.60 -14.85 11.11
N LEU A 232 -15.36 -15.38 9.89
CA LEU A 232 -16.23 -15.12 8.75
C LEU A 232 -17.63 -15.69 8.97
N TRP A 233 -17.74 -16.93 9.46
CA TRP A 233 -19.03 -17.53 9.80
C TRP A 233 -19.79 -16.75 10.86
N LYS A 234 -19.12 -16.39 11.96
CA LYS A 234 -19.72 -15.58 13.03
C LYS A 234 -20.31 -14.28 12.49
N ASN A 235 -19.56 -13.54 11.67
CA ASN A 235 -20.02 -12.26 11.15
C ASN A 235 -21.08 -12.40 10.05
N PHE A 236 -21.00 -13.45 9.22
CA PHE A 236 -22.04 -13.78 8.25
C PHE A 236 -23.40 -14.00 8.95
N ILE A 237 -23.43 -14.82 10.01
CA ILE A 237 -24.65 -15.10 10.79
C ILE A 237 -25.15 -13.82 11.48
N GLN A 238 -24.26 -13.01 12.05
CA GLN A 238 -24.68 -11.74 12.67
C GLN A 238 -25.35 -10.79 11.67
N CYS A 239 -24.84 -10.69 10.44
CA CYS A 239 -25.45 -9.87 9.40
C CYS A 239 -26.78 -10.47 8.91
N GLU A 240 -26.92 -11.80 8.85
CA GLU A 240 -28.20 -12.47 8.57
C GLU A 240 -29.28 -12.02 9.54
N TRP A 241 -28.99 -12.09 10.85
CA TRP A 241 -29.94 -11.72 11.89
C TRP A 241 -30.32 -10.25 11.85
N ALA A 242 -29.37 -9.37 11.51
CA ALA A 242 -29.63 -7.95 11.34
C ALA A 242 -30.57 -7.66 10.15
N CYS A 243 -30.44 -8.41 9.04
CA CYS A 243 -31.31 -8.24 7.87
C CYS A 243 -32.75 -8.73 8.10
N VAL A 244 -32.96 -9.67 9.01
CA VAL A 244 -34.31 -10.18 9.35
C VAL A 244 -35.08 -9.20 10.25
N LYS A 245 -34.37 -8.32 10.96
CA LYS A 245 -34.95 -7.33 11.88
C LYS A 245 -35.22 -5.95 11.25
N SER A 246 -34.72 -5.71 10.03
CA SER A 246 -34.88 -4.47 9.26
C SER A 246 -35.97 -4.61 8.22
#